data_AF-A0A7G4RKW7-F1
#
_entry.id   AF-A0A7G4RKW7-F1
#
_cell.length_a   1.000
_cell.length_b   1.000
_cell.length_c   1.000
_cell.angle_alpha   90.00
_cell.angle_beta   90.00
_cell.angle_gamma   90.00
#
_symmetry.space_group_name_H-M   'P 1'
#
loop_
_entity.id
_entity.type
_entity.pdbx_description
1 polymer ?
#
loop_
_entity_poly.entity_id
_entity_poly.type
_entity_poly.pdbx_seq_one_letter_code
_entity_poly.pdbx_strand_id
1 'polypeptide(L)'
;MKVDEKSIRELCGESSEVVVFGFGKYAYKELCTAINNNNGINALNSDTYDSKHTDLSRNNPYSMYNYFKFILNDLIVENYKRQKEGKPIIPLIFVVGKGDMNYEPKQIAQREEDPTDKWVTLTELRRVYKLATEFGPEFSKVALDTVKFVNLETNSDVTTLKRVSPFWENPDWQKDWQTRKEETQKTHSRLIKNSIWRSNLQGKIEEIDSQHSEDKGKEEKNTFKS
;
A
#
# COMPACT_ATOMS: atom_id res chain seq x y z
N MET A 1 13.92 -19.67 1.16
CA MET A 1 14.45 -18.56 0.35
C MET A 1 15.52 -17.85 1.17
N LYS A 2 16.71 -17.60 0.62
CA LYS A 2 17.70 -16.70 1.22
C LYS A 2 17.58 -15.35 0.52
N VAL A 3 17.53 -14.26 1.28
CA VAL A 3 17.27 -12.92 0.74
C VAL A 3 18.50 -12.05 0.96
N ASP A 4 18.85 -11.25 -0.05
CA ASP A 4 19.91 -10.25 0.07
C ASP A 4 19.52 -9.15 1.07
N GLU A 5 20.24 -9.09 2.19
CA GLU A 5 19.97 -8.17 3.29
C GLU A 5 20.06 -6.71 2.88
N LYS A 6 21.01 -6.41 1.97
CA LYS A 6 21.22 -5.05 1.49
C LYS A 6 19.99 -4.54 0.74
N SER A 7 19.44 -5.34 -0.17
CA SER A 7 18.20 -4.99 -0.88
C SER A 7 17.00 -4.76 0.06
N ILE A 8 16.89 -5.51 1.17
CA ILE A 8 15.85 -5.28 2.18
C ILE A 8 16.08 -3.94 2.89
N ARG A 9 17.30 -3.69 3.38
CA ARG A 9 17.65 -2.46 4.11
C ARG A 9 17.47 -1.21 3.24
N GLU A 10 17.83 -1.28 1.96
CA GLU A 10 17.59 -0.19 1.01
C GLU A 10 16.10 0.13 0.85
N LEU A 11 15.22 -0.86 0.92
CA LEU A 11 13.78 -0.66 0.85
C LEU A 11 13.19 -0.13 2.17
N CYS A 12 13.74 -0.58 3.30
CA CYS A 12 13.22 -0.25 4.62
C CYS A 12 13.75 1.07 5.19
N GLY A 13 14.90 1.54 4.70
CA GLY A 13 15.56 2.72 5.25
C GLY A 13 15.79 2.55 6.75
N GLU A 14 15.26 3.48 7.54
CA GLU A 14 15.37 3.49 9.00
C GLU A 14 14.29 2.65 9.71
N SER A 15 13.32 2.08 8.97
CA SER A 15 12.25 1.29 9.57
C SER A 15 12.75 -0.09 10.02
N SER A 16 12.39 -0.45 11.25
CA SER A 16 12.56 -1.80 11.79
C SER A 16 11.38 -2.72 11.47
N GLU A 17 10.38 -2.24 10.73
CA GLU A 17 9.19 -3.00 10.34
C GLU A 17 8.92 -2.84 8.84
N VAL A 18 8.36 -3.87 8.21
CA VAL A 18 7.94 -3.85 6.80
C VAL A 18 6.68 -4.67 6.60
N VAL A 19 5.79 -4.19 5.75
CA VAL A 19 4.60 -4.95 5.33
C VAL A 19 4.84 -5.55 3.94
N VAL A 20 4.56 -6.83 3.76
CA VAL A 20 4.82 -7.58 2.52
C VAL A 20 3.50 -8.04 1.90
N PHE A 21 3.22 -7.51 0.72
CA PHE A 21 2.05 -7.81 -0.12
C PHE A 21 2.52 -8.33 -1.47
N GLY A 22 1.65 -8.98 -2.23
CA GLY A 22 1.97 -9.38 -3.60
C GLY A 22 1.04 -10.46 -4.13
N PHE A 23 1.22 -10.80 -5.39
CA PHE A 23 0.48 -11.93 -5.97
C PHE A 23 0.97 -13.25 -5.37
N GLY A 24 0.05 -14.15 -5.02
CA GLY A 24 0.40 -15.45 -4.44
C GLY A 24 1.43 -16.23 -5.27
N LYS A 25 1.30 -16.19 -6.60
CA LYS A 25 2.25 -16.81 -7.55
C LYS A 25 3.68 -16.26 -7.50
N TYR A 26 3.92 -15.11 -6.89
CA TYR A 26 5.26 -14.49 -6.78
C TYR A 26 5.91 -14.66 -5.41
N ALA A 27 5.43 -15.60 -4.59
CA ALA A 27 6.07 -16.03 -3.37
C ALA A 27 6.27 -14.93 -2.29
N TYR A 28 5.31 -14.00 -2.19
CA TYR A 28 5.40 -12.89 -1.22
C TYR A 28 5.34 -13.38 0.24
N LYS A 29 4.65 -14.49 0.52
CA LYS A 29 4.59 -15.09 1.86
C LYS A 29 5.94 -15.70 2.24
N GLU A 30 6.59 -16.43 1.32
CA GLU A 30 7.93 -16.96 1.55
C GLU A 30 8.96 -15.85 1.73
N LEU A 31 8.82 -14.75 0.99
CA LEU A 31 9.64 -13.55 1.20
C LEU A 31 9.46 -12.99 2.62
N CYS A 32 8.21 -12.84 3.09
CA CYS A 32 7.91 -12.37 4.45
C CYS A 32 8.59 -13.25 5.51
N THR A 33 8.47 -14.57 5.41
CA THR A 33 9.15 -15.51 6.31
C THR A 33 10.67 -15.37 6.22
N ALA A 34 11.22 -15.22 5.02
CA ALA A 34 12.67 -15.11 4.83
C ALA A 34 13.26 -13.80 5.37
N ILE A 35 12.51 -12.69 5.35
CA ILE A 35 12.93 -11.43 5.99
C ILE A 35 12.97 -11.60 7.52
N ASN A 36 11.91 -12.18 8.11
CA ASN A 36 11.83 -12.43 9.55
C ASN A 36 12.95 -13.32 10.08
N ASN A 37 13.36 -14.32 9.30
CA ASN A 37 14.43 -15.24 9.70
C ASN A 37 15.82 -14.60 9.72
N ASN A 38 16.02 -13.44 9.06
CA ASN A 38 17.37 -12.99 8.76
C ASN A 38 17.88 -11.75 9.50
N ASN A 39 17.11 -10.72 9.88
CA ASN A 39 17.81 -9.41 10.09
C ASN A 39 17.22 -8.33 11.01
N GLY A 40 16.50 -8.66 12.07
CA GLY A 40 16.03 -7.64 13.03
C GLY A 40 15.05 -6.61 12.42
N ILE A 41 14.53 -6.89 11.22
CA ILE A 41 13.38 -6.22 10.63
C ILE A 41 12.19 -7.16 10.82
N ASN A 42 11.13 -6.63 11.43
CA ASN A 42 9.86 -7.32 11.58
C ASN A 42 9.07 -7.25 10.26
N ALA A 43 8.93 -8.36 9.57
CA ALA A 43 8.13 -8.45 8.36
C ALA A 43 6.73 -8.99 8.67
N LEU A 44 5.73 -8.20 8.30
CA LEU A 44 4.32 -8.53 8.45
C LEU A 44 3.71 -8.81 7.08
N ASN A 45 2.85 -9.82 6.99
CA ASN A 45 1.98 -10.00 5.83
C ASN A 45 0.52 -9.78 6.26
N SER A 46 -0.41 -9.96 5.33
CA SER A 46 -1.84 -9.80 5.61
C SER A 46 -2.39 -10.62 6.78
N ASP A 47 -1.78 -11.77 7.09
CA ASP A 47 -2.27 -12.69 8.11
C ASP A 47 -1.76 -12.29 9.52
N THR A 48 -0.65 -11.54 9.58
CA THR A 48 0.00 -11.11 10.83
C THR A 48 -0.06 -9.61 11.08
N TYR A 49 -0.66 -8.85 10.16
CA TYR A 49 -0.78 -7.40 10.26
C TYR A 49 -1.81 -6.98 11.32
N ASP A 50 -1.36 -6.21 12.30
CA ASP A 50 -2.22 -5.67 13.36
C ASP A 50 -2.71 -4.27 12.98
N SER A 51 -4.01 -4.14 12.74
CA SER A 51 -4.62 -2.92 12.20
C SER A 51 -4.84 -1.85 13.26
N LYS A 52 -4.44 -0.61 12.97
CA LYS A 52 -4.45 0.49 13.95
C LYS A 52 -5.69 1.39 13.87
N HIS A 53 -6.31 1.47 12.70
CA HIS A 53 -7.37 2.39 12.32
C HIS A 53 -8.62 1.61 11.86
N THR A 54 -9.09 0.69 12.70
CA THR A 54 -10.24 -0.19 12.40
C THR A 54 -11.53 0.57 12.05
N ASP A 55 -11.65 1.83 12.48
CA ASP A 55 -12.70 2.77 12.12
C ASP A 55 -12.79 3.07 10.61
N LEU A 56 -11.71 2.92 9.85
CA LEU A 56 -11.74 3.06 8.38
C LEU A 56 -12.65 2.03 7.71
N SER A 57 -12.91 0.90 8.36
CA SER A 57 -13.81 -0.15 7.88
C SER A 57 -15.28 0.07 8.23
N ARG A 58 -15.61 1.12 9.00
CA ARG A 58 -16.97 1.41 9.45
C ARG A 58 -17.94 1.47 8.26
N ASN A 59 -19.05 0.75 8.39
CA ASN A 59 -20.12 0.62 7.39
C ASN A 59 -19.68 -0.01 6.04
N ASN A 60 -18.47 -0.55 5.95
CA ASN A 60 -18.02 -1.30 4.79
C ASN A 60 -18.23 -2.80 5.06
N PRO A 61 -19.05 -3.52 4.27
CA PRO A 61 -19.26 -4.95 4.50
C PRO A 61 -17.95 -5.72 4.41
N TYR A 62 -17.74 -6.64 5.36
CA TYR A 62 -16.56 -7.49 5.36
C TYR A 62 -16.55 -8.36 4.09
N SER A 63 -15.40 -8.39 3.44
CA SER A 63 -15.00 -9.39 2.46
C SER A 63 -13.49 -9.48 2.49
N MET A 64 -12.93 -10.63 2.10
CA MET A 64 -11.48 -10.78 2.03
C MET A 64 -10.82 -9.71 1.14
N TYR A 65 -11.50 -9.32 0.04
CA TYR A 65 -11.07 -8.20 -0.82
C TYR A 65 -11.05 -6.85 -0.10
N ASN A 66 -12.06 -6.58 0.72
CA ASN A 66 -12.12 -5.35 1.48
C ASN A 66 -11.09 -5.36 2.61
N TYR A 67 -10.78 -6.52 3.17
CA TYR A 67 -9.75 -6.68 4.19
C TYR A 67 -8.35 -6.32 3.65
N PHE A 68 -7.93 -6.87 2.51
CA PHE A 68 -6.63 -6.50 1.93
C PHE A 68 -6.55 -5.02 1.55
N LYS A 69 -7.62 -4.44 0.99
CA LYS A 69 -7.68 -2.99 0.71
C LYS A 69 -7.68 -2.14 1.97
N PHE A 70 -8.28 -2.65 3.04
CA PHE A 70 -8.29 -1.99 4.34
C PHE A 70 -6.89 -1.91 4.91
N ILE A 71 -6.10 -2.99 4.88
CA ILE A 71 -4.69 -2.98 5.31
C ILE A 71 -3.89 -1.90 4.57
N LEU A 72 -4.09 -1.75 3.25
CA LEU A 72 -3.43 -0.69 2.47
C LEU A 72 -3.79 0.71 2.97
N ASN A 73 -5.08 0.96 3.24
CA ASN A 73 -5.52 2.26 3.75
C ASN A 73 -4.95 2.48 5.16
N ASP A 74 -5.05 1.48 6.03
CA ASP A 74 -4.61 1.50 7.43
C ASP A 74 -3.13 1.84 7.54
N LEU A 75 -2.28 1.13 6.80
CA LEU A 75 -0.83 1.35 6.80
C LEU A 75 -0.47 2.76 6.30
N ILE A 76 -1.10 3.23 5.22
CA ILE A 76 -0.77 4.54 4.66
C ILE A 76 -1.27 5.66 5.59
N VAL A 77 -2.41 5.50 6.25
CA VAL A 77 -2.88 6.42 7.30
C VAL A 77 -1.92 6.43 8.49
N GLU A 78 -1.48 5.26 8.93
CA GLU A 78 -0.50 5.15 10.01
C GLU A 78 0.81 5.85 9.63
N ASN A 79 1.31 5.62 8.41
CA ASN A 79 2.51 6.31 7.93
C ASN A 79 2.31 7.82 7.77
N TYR A 80 1.10 8.27 7.43
CA TYR A 80 0.80 9.70 7.37
C TYR A 80 0.91 10.34 8.75
N LYS A 81 0.30 9.70 9.76
CA LYS A 81 0.46 10.09 11.17
C LYS A 81 1.91 10.07 11.60
N ARG A 82 2.65 8.98 11.32
CA ARG A 82 4.07 8.85 11.65
C ARG A 82 4.92 9.95 11.02
N GLN A 83 4.65 10.32 9.76
CA GLN A 83 5.36 11.42 9.09
C GLN A 83 5.15 12.75 9.82
N LYS A 84 3.91 13.07 10.21
CA LYS A 84 3.61 14.28 11.00
C LYS A 84 4.33 14.27 12.35
N GLU A 85 4.49 13.10 12.95
CA GLU A 85 5.20 12.87 14.21
C GLU A 85 6.73 12.76 14.05
N GLY A 86 7.28 12.90 12.84
CA GLY A 86 8.72 12.76 12.58
C GLY A 86 9.27 11.34 12.75
N LYS A 87 8.40 10.31 12.68
CA LYS A 87 8.77 8.90 12.81
C LYS A 87 9.04 8.27 11.43
N PRO A 88 9.94 7.26 11.35
CA PRO A 88 10.19 6.54 10.10
C PRO A 88 8.92 5.88 9.53
N ILE A 89 8.73 5.99 8.22
CA ILE A 89 7.65 5.32 7.47
C ILE A 89 7.89 3.82 7.46
N ILE A 90 6.84 3.04 7.72
CA ILE A 90 6.84 1.58 7.56
C ILE A 90 6.64 1.28 6.06
N PRO A 91 7.66 0.77 5.34
CA PRO A 91 7.51 0.42 3.93
C PRO A 91 6.46 -0.68 3.70
N LEU A 92 5.79 -0.62 2.56
CA LEU A 92 5.06 -1.73 1.97
C LEU A 92 5.83 -2.27 0.77
N ILE A 93 6.35 -3.48 0.86
CA ILE A 93 6.94 -4.21 -0.27
C ILE A 93 5.80 -4.91 -1.00
N PHE A 94 5.52 -4.48 -2.23
CA PHE A 94 4.55 -5.13 -3.11
C PHE A 94 5.30 -5.98 -4.14
N VAL A 95 5.25 -7.30 -3.99
CA VAL A 95 5.87 -8.25 -4.91
C VAL A 95 5.02 -8.40 -6.16
N VAL A 96 5.59 -7.96 -7.27
CA VAL A 96 4.91 -7.89 -8.56
C VAL A 96 5.54 -8.78 -9.64
N GLY A 97 6.64 -9.46 -9.32
CA GLY A 97 7.26 -10.44 -10.21
C GLY A 97 8.18 -11.39 -9.47
N LYS A 98 8.55 -12.47 -10.16
CA LYS A 98 9.57 -13.42 -9.73
C LYS A 98 10.30 -13.99 -10.95
N GLY A 99 11.60 -13.70 -11.06
CA GLY A 99 12.42 -14.02 -12.22
C GLY A 99 11.86 -13.34 -13.47
N ASP A 100 11.63 -14.14 -14.52
CA ASP A 100 11.04 -13.67 -15.78
C ASP A 100 9.52 -13.48 -15.70
N MET A 101 8.87 -14.01 -14.66
CA MET A 101 7.42 -13.87 -14.49
C MET A 101 7.08 -12.50 -13.91
N ASN A 102 6.34 -11.70 -14.66
CA ASN A 102 5.86 -10.38 -14.25
C ASN A 102 4.37 -10.23 -14.57
N TYR A 103 3.67 -9.37 -13.81
CA TYR A 103 2.33 -8.94 -14.24
C TYR A 103 2.43 -8.04 -15.46
N GLU A 104 1.37 -8.04 -16.28
CA GLU A 104 1.22 -7.03 -17.33
C GLU A 104 0.43 -5.83 -16.77
N PRO A 105 0.97 -4.60 -16.80
CA PRO A 105 0.29 -3.42 -16.27
C PRO A 105 -1.15 -3.23 -16.76
N LYS A 106 -1.41 -3.56 -18.03
CA LYS A 106 -2.74 -3.48 -18.65
C LYS A 106 -3.78 -4.33 -17.93
N GLN A 107 -3.39 -5.47 -17.37
CA GLN A 107 -4.28 -6.34 -16.59
C GLN A 107 -4.84 -5.60 -15.38
N ILE A 108 -4.10 -4.64 -14.80
CA ILE A 108 -4.57 -3.85 -13.65
C ILE A 108 -5.77 -2.97 -14.02
N ALA A 109 -5.91 -2.56 -15.29
CA ALA A 109 -7.09 -1.82 -15.74
C ALA A 109 -8.26 -2.74 -16.12
N GLN A 110 -8.00 -4.01 -16.45
CA GLN A 110 -9.01 -4.96 -16.89
C GLN A 110 -9.94 -5.42 -15.76
N ARG A 111 -11.16 -5.83 -16.13
CA ARG A 111 -12.06 -6.53 -15.23
C ARG A 111 -11.61 -7.99 -15.12
N GLU A 112 -11.63 -8.51 -13.90
CA GLU A 112 -11.38 -9.94 -13.67
C GLU A 112 -12.55 -10.71 -14.27
N GLU A 113 -12.26 -11.64 -15.18
CA GLU A 113 -13.26 -12.51 -15.82
C GLU A 113 -13.56 -13.74 -14.96
N ASP A 114 -12.54 -14.29 -14.30
CA ASP A 114 -12.70 -15.40 -13.35
C ASP A 114 -12.52 -14.87 -11.92
N PRO A 115 -13.56 -14.95 -11.09
CA PRO A 115 -13.43 -14.63 -9.70
C PRO A 115 -12.32 -15.46 -9.06
N THR A 116 -12.18 -16.76 -9.33
CA THR A 116 -11.50 -17.77 -8.49
C THR A 116 -9.97 -17.67 -8.37
N ASP A 117 -9.30 -16.84 -9.17
CA ASP A 117 -7.85 -16.59 -9.11
C ASP A 117 -7.48 -15.58 -7.99
N LYS A 118 -7.94 -15.87 -6.75
CA LYS A 118 -8.13 -14.90 -5.64
C LYS A 118 -7.03 -14.87 -4.58
N TRP A 119 -5.95 -14.13 -4.80
CA TRP A 119 -5.04 -13.69 -3.71
C TRP A 119 -4.46 -12.32 -4.06
N VAL A 120 -4.33 -11.38 -3.09
CA VAL A 120 -3.82 -9.98 -3.22
C VAL A 120 -3.47 -9.57 -4.67
N THR A 121 -4.37 -8.78 -5.27
CA THR A 121 -4.64 -8.77 -6.72
C THR A 121 -4.52 -7.37 -7.36
N LEU A 122 -4.87 -7.32 -8.64
CA LEU A 122 -5.14 -6.12 -9.45
C LEU A 122 -6.03 -5.10 -8.72
N THR A 123 -6.98 -5.54 -7.89
CA THR A 123 -7.85 -4.62 -7.13
C THR A 123 -7.10 -3.86 -6.02
N GLU A 124 -6.10 -4.48 -5.40
CA GLU A 124 -5.21 -3.87 -4.41
C GLU A 124 -4.22 -2.91 -5.09
N LEU A 125 -3.69 -3.27 -6.26
CA LEU A 125 -2.84 -2.36 -7.05
C LEU A 125 -3.61 -1.10 -7.49
N ARG A 126 -4.86 -1.25 -7.96
CA ARG A 126 -5.74 -0.11 -8.21
C ARG A 126 -6.01 0.71 -6.94
N ARG A 127 -6.05 0.08 -5.76
CA ARG A 127 -6.20 0.81 -4.49
C ARG A 127 -4.97 1.67 -4.21
N VAL A 128 -3.77 1.12 -4.36
CA VAL A 128 -2.52 1.87 -4.22
C VAL A 128 -2.48 3.08 -5.14
N TYR A 129 -2.82 2.91 -6.42
CA TYR A 129 -2.85 4.03 -7.38
C TYR A 129 -3.75 5.18 -6.90
N LYS A 130 -4.94 4.86 -6.37
CA LYS A 130 -5.88 5.88 -5.85
C LYS A 130 -5.34 6.58 -4.62
N LEU A 131 -4.72 5.85 -3.69
CA LEU A 131 -4.10 6.43 -2.49
C LEU A 131 -2.96 7.39 -2.87
N ALA A 132 -2.21 7.06 -3.93
CA ALA A 132 -1.11 7.87 -4.45
C ALA A 132 -1.54 9.05 -5.34
N THR A 133 -2.83 9.23 -5.64
CA THR A 133 -3.28 10.25 -6.61
C THR A 133 -4.55 11.01 -6.26
N GLU A 134 -5.42 10.52 -5.37
CA GLU A 134 -6.75 11.10 -5.14
C GLU A 134 -6.86 11.97 -3.86
N PHE A 135 -5.93 11.90 -2.90
CA PHE A 135 -6.14 12.40 -1.51
C PHE A 135 -5.27 13.59 -1.13
N GLY A 136 -4.99 14.50 -2.08
CA GLY A 136 -4.18 15.69 -1.83
C GLY A 136 -2.67 15.40 -1.83
N PRO A 137 -1.83 16.44 -1.98
CA PRO A 137 -0.40 16.27 -2.30
C PRO A 137 0.40 15.61 -1.17
N GLU A 138 0.14 15.98 0.08
CA GLU A 138 0.92 15.47 1.22
C GLU A 138 0.63 13.99 1.50
N PHE A 139 -0.64 13.62 1.64
CA PHE A 139 -1.02 12.22 1.85
C PHE A 139 -0.63 11.33 0.66
N SER A 140 -0.85 11.82 -0.57
CA SER A 140 -0.45 11.07 -1.78
C SER A 140 1.06 10.86 -1.82
N LYS A 141 1.86 11.83 -1.35
CA LYS A 141 3.30 11.68 -1.22
C LYS A 141 3.68 10.60 -0.22
N VAL A 142 3.00 10.51 0.93
CA VAL A 142 3.20 9.40 1.88
C VAL A 142 2.85 8.05 1.28
N ALA A 143 1.77 7.96 0.49
CA ALA A 143 1.43 6.72 -0.20
C ALA A 143 2.55 6.29 -1.18
N LEU A 144 3.11 7.24 -1.93
CA LEU A 144 4.26 7.00 -2.82
C LEU A 144 5.52 6.59 -2.06
N ASP A 145 5.76 7.20 -0.89
CA ASP A 145 6.93 6.90 -0.07
C ASP A 145 6.77 5.57 0.69
N THR A 146 5.54 5.15 0.96
CA THR A 146 5.21 3.86 1.60
C THR A 146 5.42 2.69 0.65
N VAL A 147 4.87 2.74 -0.56
CA VAL A 147 4.79 1.55 -1.43
C VAL A 147 6.05 1.38 -2.28
N LYS A 148 6.65 0.20 -2.22
CA LYS A 148 7.81 -0.24 -3.00
C LYS A 148 7.44 -1.45 -3.84
N PHE A 149 7.33 -1.28 -5.16
CA PHE A 149 7.13 -2.41 -6.08
C PHE A 149 8.44 -3.14 -6.32
N VAL A 150 8.43 -4.46 -6.24
CA VAL A 150 9.64 -5.28 -6.41
C VAL A 150 9.42 -6.49 -7.31
N ASN A 151 10.44 -6.82 -8.10
CA ASN A 151 10.61 -8.13 -8.73
C ASN A 151 11.65 -8.93 -7.93
N LEU A 152 11.36 -10.21 -7.68
CA LEU A 152 12.29 -11.11 -6.99
C LEU A 152 13.22 -11.77 -8.01
N GLU A 153 14.48 -11.37 -8.04
CA GLU A 153 15.50 -11.97 -8.90
C GLU A 153 16.37 -12.92 -8.06
N THR A 154 16.49 -14.19 -8.45
CA THR A 154 17.28 -15.18 -7.70
C THR A 154 18.49 -15.62 -8.52
N ASN A 155 19.68 -15.36 -7.99
CA ASN A 155 20.94 -15.78 -8.58
C ASN A 155 21.68 -16.68 -7.59
N SER A 156 22.02 -17.90 -8.01
CA SER A 156 22.84 -18.84 -7.22
C SER A 156 22.42 -18.95 -5.74
N ASP A 157 21.11 -19.10 -5.50
CA ASP A 157 20.43 -19.25 -4.19
C ASP A 157 20.15 -17.99 -3.35
N VAL A 158 20.58 -16.80 -3.79
CA VAL A 158 20.24 -15.54 -3.13
C VAL A 158 19.20 -14.78 -3.94
N THR A 159 18.08 -14.42 -3.30
CA THR A 159 17.02 -13.60 -3.88
C THR A 159 17.25 -12.13 -3.55
N THR A 160 17.37 -11.28 -4.57
CA THR A 160 17.47 -9.83 -4.47
C THR A 160 16.11 -9.19 -4.80
N LEU A 161 15.72 -8.17 -4.04
CA LEU A 161 14.49 -7.40 -4.28
C LEU A 161 14.82 -6.22 -5.18
N LYS A 162 14.55 -6.36 -6.48
CA LYS A 162 14.79 -5.30 -7.45
C LYS A 162 13.59 -4.37 -7.53
N ARG A 163 13.80 -3.07 -7.30
CA ARG A 163 12.75 -2.06 -7.43
C ARG A 163 12.22 -2.00 -8.86
N VAL A 164 10.90 -1.84 -8.95
CA VAL A 164 10.16 -1.66 -10.20
C VAL A 164 9.44 -0.31 -10.12
N SER A 165 9.43 0.42 -11.23
CA SER A 165 8.60 1.63 -11.33
C SER A 165 7.12 1.30 -11.10
N PRO A 166 6.35 2.20 -10.48
CA PRO A 166 4.91 2.04 -10.41
C PRO A 166 4.27 1.85 -11.79
N PHE A 167 3.30 0.94 -11.89
CA PHE A 167 2.64 0.62 -13.16
C PHE A 167 1.98 1.83 -13.84
N TRP A 168 1.59 2.84 -13.06
CA TRP A 168 0.95 4.04 -13.58
C TRP A 168 1.90 5.02 -14.25
N GLU A 169 3.21 4.77 -14.21
CA GLU A 169 4.20 5.47 -15.04
C GLU A 169 4.22 4.94 -16.48
N ASN A 170 3.52 3.83 -16.76
CA ASN A 170 3.33 3.37 -18.13
C ASN A 170 2.51 4.41 -18.93
N PRO A 171 2.98 4.85 -20.13
CA PRO A 171 2.29 5.83 -20.95
C PRO A 171 0.83 5.48 -21.28
N ASP A 172 0.50 4.20 -21.42
CA ASP A 172 -0.84 3.74 -21.76
C ASP A 172 -1.79 3.70 -20.56
N TRP A 173 -1.27 3.80 -19.32
CA TRP A 173 -2.06 3.63 -18.10
C TRP A 173 -3.24 4.60 -18.02
N GLN A 174 -3.04 5.88 -18.36
CA GLN A 174 -4.11 6.87 -18.25
C GLN A 174 -5.28 6.54 -19.18
N LYS A 175 -4.98 6.07 -20.39
CA LYS A 175 -5.99 5.65 -21.37
C LYS A 175 -6.74 4.39 -20.89
N ASP A 176 -6.00 3.39 -20.42
CA ASP A 176 -6.56 2.15 -19.91
C ASP A 176 -7.44 2.39 -18.67
N TRP A 177 -6.98 3.25 -17.76
CA TRP A 177 -7.71 3.64 -16.57
C TRP A 177 -8.99 4.42 -16.88
N GLN A 178 -8.94 5.33 -17.85
CA GLN A 178 -10.10 6.09 -18.30
C GLN A 178 -11.17 5.17 -18.90
N THR A 179 -10.76 4.23 -19.76
CA THR A 179 -11.65 3.22 -20.35
C THR A 179 -12.37 2.42 -19.26
N ARG A 180 -11.62 1.94 -18.26
CA ARG A 180 -12.21 1.22 -17.12
C ARG A 180 -13.25 2.06 -16.35
N LYS A 181 -12.98 3.34 -16.11
CA LYS A 181 -13.91 4.23 -15.41
C LYS A 181 -15.23 4.36 -16.16
N GLU A 182 -15.18 4.53 -17.48
CA GLU A 182 -16.36 4.64 -18.36
C GLU A 182 -17.17 3.35 -18.37
N GLU A 183 -16.52 2.20 -18.50
CA GLU A 183 -17.19 0.89 -18.39
C GLU A 183 -17.89 0.72 -17.03
N THR A 184 -17.25 1.17 -15.95
CA THR A 184 -17.80 1.11 -14.59
C THR A 184 -19.09 1.91 -14.47
N GLN A 185 -19.13 3.13 -15.02
CA GLN A 185 -20.33 3.95 -15.05
C GLN A 185 -21.47 3.29 -15.84
N LYS A 186 -21.17 2.66 -16.98
CA LYS A 186 -22.18 1.99 -17.82
C LYS A 186 -22.77 0.74 -17.17
N THR A 187 -21.96 -0.04 -16.44
CA THR A 187 -22.38 -1.34 -15.89
C THR A 187 -23.07 -1.22 -14.52
N HIS A 188 -22.69 -0.22 -13.73
CA HIS A 188 -23.24 -0.01 -12.40
C HIS A 188 -24.05 1.29 -12.39
N SER A 189 -25.37 1.19 -12.61
CA SER A 189 -26.36 2.23 -12.26
C SER A 189 -26.41 2.54 -10.73
N ARG A 190 -25.35 2.22 -9.99
CA ARG A 190 -25.21 2.31 -8.54
C ARG A 190 -24.21 3.39 -8.18
N LEU A 191 -24.72 4.60 -7.97
CA LEU A 191 -24.01 5.76 -7.43
C LEU A 191 -23.42 5.55 -6.02
N ILE A 192 -23.74 4.45 -5.31
CA ILE A 192 -23.70 4.44 -3.83
C ILE A 192 -22.51 3.67 -3.23
N LYS A 193 -21.88 2.70 -3.91
CA LYS A 193 -20.83 1.86 -3.27
C LYS A 193 -19.40 2.43 -3.29
N ASN A 194 -19.11 3.42 -4.14
CA ASN A 194 -17.74 3.92 -4.34
C ASN A 194 -17.30 5.03 -3.36
N SER A 195 -18.19 5.53 -2.49
CA SER A 195 -17.89 6.69 -1.61
C SER A 195 -17.43 6.34 -0.20
N ILE A 196 -17.95 5.27 0.42
CA ILE A 196 -17.80 5.07 1.88
C ILE A 196 -16.34 5.04 2.34
N TRP A 197 -15.51 4.21 1.73
CA TRP A 197 -14.10 4.14 2.13
C TRP A 197 -13.35 5.45 1.88
N ARG A 198 -13.72 6.21 0.84
CA ARG A 198 -13.09 7.50 0.54
C ARG A 198 -13.45 8.52 1.58
N SER A 199 -14.73 8.59 1.96
CA SER A 199 -15.22 9.46 3.01
C SER A 199 -14.59 9.11 4.36
N ASN A 200 -14.51 7.82 4.71
CA ASN A 200 -13.85 7.37 5.94
C ASN A 200 -12.37 7.77 5.94
N LEU A 201 -11.66 7.55 4.83
CA LEU A 201 -10.24 7.89 4.71
C LEU A 201 -10.02 9.41 4.79
N GLN A 202 -10.83 10.19 4.06
CA GLN A 202 -10.75 11.64 4.07
C GLN A 202 -11.00 12.22 5.47
N GLY A 203 -12.03 11.74 6.17
CA GLY A 203 -12.29 12.14 7.55
C GLY A 203 -11.14 11.79 8.50
N LYS A 204 -10.44 10.68 8.25
CA LYS A 204 -9.27 10.29 9.06
C LYS A 204 -8.05 11.17 8.81
N ILE A 205 -7.83 11.58 7.54
CA ILE A 205 -6.79 12.54 7.18
C ILE A 205 -7.04 13.87 7.89
N GLU A 206 -8.27 14.39 7.82
CA GLU A 206 -8.67 15.63 8.47
C GLU A 206 -8.54 15.58 10.00
N GLU A 207 -8.87 14.43 10.61
CA GLU A 207 -8.67 14.19 12.04
C GLU A 207 -7.19 14.33 12.44
N ILE A 208 -6.29 13.67 11.68
CA ILE A 208 -4.84 13.71 11.93
C ILE A 208 -4.28 15.12 11.76
N ASP A 209 -4.69 15.83 10.69
CA ASP A 209 -4.26 17.20 10.43
C ASP A 209 -4.69 18.17 11.54
N SER A 210 -5.91 17.99 12.07
CA SER A 210 -6.44 18.80 13.15
C SER A 210 -5.66 18.56 14.46
N GLN A 211 -5.43 17.29 14.82
CA GLN A 211 -4.66 16.91 16.01
C GLN A 211 -3.24 17.48 15.97
N HIS A 212 -2.55 17.33 14.84
CA HIS A 212 -1.18 17.82 14.69
C HIS A 212 -1.06 19.35 14.76
N SER A 213 -2.04 20.06 14.22
CA SER A 213 -2.09 21.53 14.27
C SER A 213 -2.28 22.05 15.69
N GLU A 214 -3.13 21.38 16.48
CA GLU A 214 -3.34 21.72 17.90
C GLU A 214 -2.10 21.48 18.75
N ASP A 215 -1.37 20.38 18.52
CA ASP A 215 -0.18 20.04 19.29
C ASP A 215 0.98 21.01 19.02
N LYS A 216 1.20 21.41 17.76
CA LYS A 216 2.15 22.48 17.41
C LYS A 216 1.79 23.81 18.09
N GLY A 217 0.51 24.17 18.10
CA GLY A 217 0.06 25.40 18.76
C GLY A 217 0.21 25.41 20.29
N LYS A 218 0.27 24.23 20.94
CA LYS A 218 0.55 24.10 22.38
C LYS A 218 2.05 24.15 22.68
N GLU A 219 2.88 23.51 21.86
CA GLU A 219 4.34 23.56 21.99
C GLU A 219 4.86 25.00 21.88
N GLU A 220 4.44 25.74 20.85
CA GLU A 220 4.85 27.13 20.64
C GLU A 220 4.48 28.02 21.84
N LYS A 221 3.26 27.88 22.38
CA LYS A 221 2.79 28.64 23.56
C LYS A 221 3.57 28.33 24.84
N ASN A 222 4.14 27.13 24.96
CA ASN A 222 4.94 26.75 26.12
C ASN A 222 6.40 27.24 26.01
N THR A 223 6.96 27.30 24.80
CA THR A 223 8.28 27.91 24.56
C THR A 223 8.31 29.43 24.77
N PHE A 224 7.20 30.14 24.53
CA PHE A 224 7.13 31.59 24.80
C PHE A 224 6.93 31.95 26.28
N LYS A 225 6.75 30.96 27.16
CA LYS A 225 6.56 31.14 28.61
C LYS A 225 7.74 30.71 29.48
N SER A 226 8.83 30.22 28.88
CA SER A 226 10.11 29.95 29.56
C SER A 226 11.13 31.03 29.23
#